data_AF-A0A2E2QHE7-F1
#
_entry.id   AF-A0A2E2QHE7-F1
#
_cell.length_a   1.000
_cell.length_b   1.000
_cell.length_c   1.000
_cell.angle_alpha   90.00
_cell.angle_beta   90.00
_cell.angle_gamma   90.00
#
_symmetry.space_group_name_H-M   'P 1'
#
loop_
_entity.id
_entity.type
_entity.pdbx_description
1 polymer ?
#
loop_
_entity_poly.entity_id
_entity_poly.type
_entity_poly.pdbx_seq_one_letter_code
_entity_poly.pdbx_strand_id
1 'polypeptide(L)'
;MSWLDASTSFSGLLPGMMIVGLGTGLFYSSLTTAGITSVGQARSSLASGIIFMVQNAGGAVGLGLTTAIVVTAPSLPQGIERAFTVNAILALLAVAVILFFVGGALTVENLFPPRKSEEEN
;
A
#
# COMPACT_ATOMS: atom_id res chain seq x y z
N MET A 1 -1.21 5.14 -24.96
CA MET A 1 -2.24 4.14 -25.35
C MET A 1 -3.19 4.02 -24.17
N SER A 2 -4.15 4.93 -24.07
CA SER A 2 -5.10 4.98 -22.95
C SER A 2 -6.27 4.04 -23.25
N TRP A 3 -6.55 3.10 -22.35
CA TRP A 3 -7.65 2.13 -22.45
C TRP A 3 -8.94 2.64 -21.81
N LEU A 4 -9.01 3.94 -21.50
CA LEU A 4 -10.18 4.59 -20.93
C LEU A 4 -10.77 5.53 -21.98
N ASP A 5 -11.69 5.00 -22.78
CA ASP A 5 -12.53 5.79 -23.68
C ASP A 5 -13.85 6.16 -22.98
N ALA A 6 -14.56 7.20 -23.45
CA ALA A 6 -15.87 7.61 -22.91
C ALA A 6 -16.96 6.52 -23.04
N SER A 7 -16.67 5.47 -23.81
CA SER A 7 -17.48 4.25 -23.99
C SER A 7 -17.14 3.13 -22.98
N THR A 8 -16.15 3.32 -22.10
CA THR A 8 -15.73 2.31 -21.12
C THR A 8 -16.88 2.00 -20.18
N SER A 9 -17.49 0.83 -20.39
CA SER A 9 -18.56 0.34 -19.53
C SER A 9 -18.03 0.16 -18.11
N PHE A 10 -18.84 0.54 -17.12
CA PHE A 10 -18.56 0.39 -15.68
C PHE A 10 -18.01 -1.01 -15.32
N SER A 11 -18.46 -2.04 -16.03
CA SER A 11 -17.98 -3.42 -15.91
C SER A 11 -16.48 -3.61 -16.14
N GLY A 12 -15.83 -2.77 -16.96
CA GLY A 12 -14.39 -2.81 -17.22
C GLY A 12 -13.53 -2.30 -16.06
N LEU A 13 -14.08 -1.45 -15.19
CA LEU A 13 -13.41 -0.93 -14.00
C LEU A 13 -13.55 -1.86 -12.78
N LEU A 14 -14.62 -2.66 -12.77
CA LEU A 14 -14.97 -3.57 -11.69
C LEU A 14 -13.81 -4.48 -11.23
N PRO A 15 -13.06 -5.17 -12.12
CA PRO A 15 -11.95 -6.01 -11.67
C PRO A 15 -10.83 -5.19 -11.01
N GLY A 16 -10.52 -4.00 -11.54
CA GLY A 16 -9.53 -3.11 -10.93
C GLY A 16 -9.95 -2.65 -9.54
N MET A 17 -11.22 -2.27 -9.37
CA MET A 17 -11.78 -1.89 -8.07
C MET A 17 -11.77 -3.03 -7.07
N MET A 18 -12.08 -4.26 -7.49
CA MET A 18 -12.00 -5.45 -6.64
C MET A 18 -10.58 -5.71 -6.17
N ILE A 19 -9.59 -5.67 -7.07
CA ILE A 19 -8.18 -5.90 -6.72
C ILE A 19 -7.69 -4.83 -5.74
N VAL A 20 -7.99 -3.56 -5.99
CA VAL A 20 -7.61 -2.46 -5.09
C VAL A 20 -8.30 -2.60 -3.73
N GLY A 21 -9.59 -2.93 -3.70
CA GLY A 21 -10.35 -3.12 -2.45
C GLY A 21 -9.80 -4.28 -1.61
N LEU A 22 -9.54 -5.43 -2.23
CA LEU A 22 -8.96 -6.58 -1.54
C LEU A 22 -7.55 -6.29 -1.03
N GLY A 23 -6.71 -5.70 -1.88
CA GLY A 23 -5.33 -5.35 -1.52
C GLY A 23 -5.26 -4.35 -0.36
N THR A 24 -6.07 -3.30 -0.40
CA THR A 24 -6.13 -2.30 0.68
C THR A 24 -6.68 -2.90 1.97
N GLY A 25 -7.75 -3.69 1.92
CA GLY A 25 -8.30 -4.34 3.12
C GLY A 25 -7.29 -5.26 3.83
N LEU A 26 -6.57 -6.08 3.06
CA LEU A 26 -5.51 -6.95 3.59
C LEU A 26 -4.35 -6.13 4.17
N PHE A 27 -3.90 -5.10 3.45
CA PHE A 27 -2.80 -4.25 3.88
C PHE A 27 -3.08 -3.54 5.21
N TYR A 28 -4.24 -2.90 5.35
CA TYR A 28 -4.61 -2.16 6.56
C TYR A 28 -4.71 -3.08 7.80
N SER A 29 -5.25 -4.29 7.62
CA SER A 29 -5.35 -5.27 8.69
C SER A 29 -3.97 -5.74 9.15
N SER A 30 -3.11 -6.17 8.23
CA SER A 30 -1.76 -6.63 8.55
C SER A 30 -0.92 -5.53 9.20
N LEU A 31 -0.98 -4.30 8.66
CA LEU A 31 -0.24 -3.16 9.19
C LEU A 31 -0.66 -2.83 10.63
N THR A 32 -1.97 -2.79 10.90
CA THR A 32 -2.49 -2.47 12.23
C THR A 32 -2.10 -3.54 13.25
N THR A 33 -2.22 -4.82 12.89
CA THR A 33 -1.79 -5.93 13.76
C THR A 33 -0.30 -5.86 14.05
N ALA A 34 0.55 -5.68 13.03
CA ALA A 34 2.00 -5.55 13.22
C ALA A 34 2.35 -4.35 14.11
N GLY A 35 1.71 -3.21 13.89
CA GLY A 35 1.94 -2.00 14.66
C GLY A 35 1.54 -2.14 16.14
N ILE A 36 0.36 -2.69 16.42
CA ILE A 36 -0.14 -2.85 17.80
C ILE A 36 0.65 -3.94 18.55
N THR A 37 1.02 -5.04 17.89
CA THR A 37 1.79 -6.12 18.52
C THR A 37 3.25 -5.76 18.77
N SER A 38 3.79 -4.76 18.07
CA SER A 38 5.14 -4.24 18.31
C SER A 38 5.29 -3.44 19.62
N VAL A 39 4.18 -3.10 20.28
CA VAL A 39 4.16 -2.36 21.55
C VAL A 39 3.54 -3.18 22.66
N GLY A 40 3.90 -2.89 23.93
CA GLY A 40 3.26 -3.54 25.08
C GLY A 40 1.78 -3.16 25.23
N GLN A 41 0.99 -4.03 25.88
CA GLN A 41 -0.47 -3.89 26.07
C GLN A 41 -0.90 -2.51 26.58
N ALA A 42 -0.16 -1.93 27.54
CA ALA A 42 -0.45 -0.61 28.12
C ALA A 42 -0.36 0.54 27.10
N ARG A 43 0.31 0.34 25.96
CA ARG A 43 0.51 1.33 24.88
C ARG A 43 -0.25 1.01 23.60
N SER A 44 -1.01 -0.09 23.57
CA SER A 44 -1.78 -0.53 22.39
C SER A 44 -2.75 0.55 21.90
N SER A 45 -3.47 1.22 22.81
CA SER A 45 -4.38 2.33 22.46
C SER A 45 -3.64 3.55 21.90
N LEU A 46 -2.41 3.81 22.34
CA LEU A 46 -1.60 4.90 21.81
C LEU A 46 -1.09 4.55 20.41
N ALA A 47 -0.64 3.31 20.20
CA ALA A 47 -0.17 2.84 18.90
C ALA A 47 -1.26 2.89 17.82
N SER A 48 -2.48 2.39 18.13
CA SER A 48 -3.60 2.49 17.19
C SER A 48 -4.00 3.94 16.89
N GLY A 49 -3.94 4.83 17.90
CA GLY A 49 -4.17 6.27 17.73
C GLY A 49 -3.15 6.93 16.80
N ILE A 50 -1.86 6.63 16.97
CA ILE A 50 -0.79 7.14 16.09
C ILE A 50 -0.96 6.62 14.67
N ILE A 51 -1.21 5.31 14.50
CA ILE A 51 -1.48 4.70 13.19
C ILE A 51 -2.64 5.41 12.49
N PHE A 52 -3.74 5.68 13.20
CA PHE A 52 -4.88 6.43 12.67
C PHE A 52 -4.50 7.85 12.25
N MET A 53 -3.75 8.59 13.07
CA MET A 53 -3.32 9.96 12.74
C MET A 53 -2.44 10.01 11.49
N VAL A 54 -1.45 9.10 11.39
CA VAL A 54 -0.58 9.02 10.22
C VAL A 54 -1.36 8.66 8.96
N GLN A 55 -2.32 7.74 9.05
CA GLN A 55 -3.18 7.38 7.92
C GLN A 55 -4.05 8.55 7.45
N ASN A 56 -4.67 9.29 8.36
CA ASN A 56 -5.48 10.46 7.97
C ASN A 56 -4.63 11.59 7.41
N ALA A 57 -3.48 11.87 8.03
CA ALA A 57 -2.55 12.88 7.53
C ALA A 57 -2.01 12.51 6.15
N GLY A 58 -1.54 11.26 5.98
CA GLY A 58 -1.06 10.74 4.70
C GLY A 58 -2.17 10.70 3.64
N GLY A 59 -3.38 10.29 4.02
CA GLY A 59 -4.55 10.30 3.15
C GLY A 59 -4.89 11.70 2.64
N ALA A 60 -4.87 12.70 3.52
CA ALA A 60 -5.11 14.10 3.14
C ALA A 60 -4.03 14.61 2.17
N VAL A 61 -2.75 14.28 2.41
CA VAL A 61 -1.65 14.62 1.49
C VAL A 61 -1.84 13.96 0.13
N GLY A 62 -2.17 12.67 0.10
CA GLY A 62 -2.42 11.93 -1.15
C GLY A 62 -3.60 12.50 -1.95
N LEU A 63 -4.69 12.86 -1.27
CA LEU A 63 -5.84 13.52 -1.89
C LEU A 63 -5.49 14.89 -2.46
N GLY A 64 -4.75 15.71 -1.70
CA GLY A 64 -4.29 17.02 -2.16
C GLY A 64 -3.40 16.93 -3.40
N LEU A 65 -2.43 16.02 -3.39
CA LEU A 65 -1.53 15.77 -4.53
C LEU A 65 -2.31 15.28 -5.76
N THR A 66 -3.19 14.31 -5.58
CA THR A 66 -4.05 13.79 -6.66
C THR A 66 -4.90 14.89 -7.27
N THR A 67 -5.52 15.73 -6.43
CA THR A 67 -6.34 16.85 -6.87
C THR A 67 -5.51 17.86 -7.66
N ALA A 68 -4.32 18.21 -7.18
CA ALA A 68 -3.42 19.13 -7.87
C ALA A 68 -3.03 18.59 -9.26
N ILE A 69 -2.72 17.30 -9.39
CA ILE A 69 -2.39 16.66 -10.67
C ILE A 69 -3.57 16.73 -11.64
N VAL A 70 -4.78 16.44 -11.16
CA VAL A 70 -5.98 16.44 -12.01
C VAL A 70 -6.34 17.86 -12.47
N VAL A 71 -6.32 18.83 -11.56
CA VAL A 71 -6.73 20.23 -11.84
C VAL A 71 -5.73 20.96 -12.73
N THR A 72 -4.44 20.62 -12.66
CA THR A 72 -3.39 21.25 -13.49
C THR A 72 -3.28 20.64 -14.90
N ALA A 73 -4.04 19.58 -15.20
CA ALA A 73 -4.02 18.95 -16.51
C ALA A 73 -4.87 19.72 -17.56
N PRO A 74 -4.52 19.65 -18.85
CA PRO A 74 -5.29 20.34 -19.92
C PRO A 74 -6.73 19.85 -20.08
N SER A 75 -7.04 18.64 -19.61
CA SER A 75 -8.40 18.08 -19.62
C SER A 75 -8.57 17.07 -18.48
N LEU A 76 -9.81 16.89 -18.04
CA LEU A 76 -10.14 15.99 -16.94
C LEU A 76 -9.71 14.52 -17.20
N PRO A 77 -9.97 13.91 -18.39
CA PRO A 77 -9.53 12.53 -18.65
C PRO A 77 -8.01 12.37 -18.57
N GLN A 78 -7.26 13.34 -19.12
CA GLN A 78 -5.79 13.33 -19.05
C GLN A 78 -5.28 13.50 -17.62
N GLY A 79 -5.95 14.35 -16.82
CA GLY A 79 -5.64 14.51 -15.40
C GLY A 79 -5.84 13.23 -14.61
N ILE A 80 -6.98 12.55 -14.82
CA ILE A 80 -7.29 11.26 -14.20
C ILE A 80 -6.26 10.20 -14.59
N GLU A 81 -5.92 10.06 -15.88
CA GLU A 81 -4.91 9.11 -16.35
C GLU A 81 -3.53 9.35 -15.69
N ARG A 82 -3.10 10.62 -15.63
CA ARG A 82 -1.85 11.01 -14.96
C ARG A 82 -1.88 10.70 -13.47
N ALA A 83 -2.98 11.01 -12.79
CA ALA A 83 -3.15 10.70 -11.37
C ALA A 83 -3.07 9.20 -11.09
N PHE A 84 -3.75 8.36 -11.89
CA PHE A 84 -3.67 6.90 -11.75
C PHE A 84 -2.25 6.38 -12.00
N THR A 85 -1.53 6.95 -12.97
CA THR A 85 -0.13 6.57 -13.24
C THR A 85 0.79 6.91 -12.06
N VAL A 86 0.65 8.09 -11.48
CA VAL A 86 1.42 8.49 -10.29
C VAL A 86 1.08 7.58 -9.10
N ASN A 87 -0.20 7.29 -8.88
CA ASN A 87 -0.63 6.36 -7.83
C ASN A 87 -0.06 4.95 -8.03
N ALA A 88 0.00 4.46 -9.27
CA ALA A 88 0.61 3.17 -9.58
C ALA A 88 2.11 3.15 -9.26
N ILE A 89 2.85 4.21 -9.59
CA ILE A 89 4.28 4.33 -9.25
C ILE A 89 4.46 4.36 -7.73
N LEU A 90 3.68 5.16 -7.01
CA LEU A 90 3.74 5.23 -5.54
C LEU A 90 3.41 3.87 -4.90
N ALA A 91 2.44 3.14 -5.43
CA ALA A 91 2.11 1.80 -4.97
C ALA A 91 3.28 0.82 -5.18
N LEU A 92 3.94 0.85 -6.34
CA LEU A 92 5.13 0.02 -6.60
C LEU A 92 6.29 0.36 -5.66
N LEU A 93 6.52 1.65 -5.37
CA LEU A 93 7.52 2.07 -4.39
C LEU A 93 7.16 1.59 -2.98
N ALA A 94 5.89 1.66 -2.59
CA ALA A 94 5.42 1.12 -1.32
C ALA A 94 5.65 -0.39 -1.23
N VAL A 95 5.36 -1.16 -2.29
CA VAL A 95 5.68 -2.59 -2.35
C VAL A 95 7.17 -2.83 -2.16
N ALA A 96 8.04 -2.07 -2.83
CA ALA A 96 9.49 -2.19 -2.66
C ALA A 96 9.90 -1.94 -1.20
N VAL A 97 9.41 -0.87 -0.57
CA VAL A 97 9.68 -0.56 0.84
C VAL A 97 9.24 -1.70 1.75
N ILE A 98 8.04 -2.24 1.55
CA ILE A 98 7.51 -3.36 2.36
C ILE A 98 8.40 -4.60 2.20
N LEU A 99 8.79 -4.96 0.98
CA LEU A 99 9.64 -6.12 0.73
C LEU A 99 11.03 -5.96 1.36
N PHE A 100 11.62 -4.76 1.33
CA PHE A 100 12.95 -4.53 1.90
C PHE A 100 12.95 -4.40 3.43
N PHE A 101 11.91 -3.83 4.03
CA PHE A 101 11.91 -3.49 5.46
C PHE A 101 11.03 -4.38 6.34
N VAL A 102 9.90 -4.88 5.84
CA VAL A 102 8.94 -5.65 6.66
C VAL A 102 9.13 -7.16 6.50
N GLY A 103 9.39 -7.63 5.28
CA GLY A 103 9.59 -9.06 4.99
C GLY A 103 10.88 -9.66 5.57
N GLY A 104 11.74 -8.85 6.18
CA GLY A 104 13.16 -9.15 6.35
C GLY A 104 13.86 -9.06 5.01
N ALA A 105 15.08 -8.52 4.97
CA ALA A 105 15.89 -8.55 3.75
C ALA A 105 15.87 -9.98 3.19
N LEU A 106 15.66 -10.12 1.87
CA LEU A 106 15.79 -11.39 1.14
C LEU A 106 17.26 -11.83 1.15
N THR A 107 17.83 -12.00 2.34
CA THR A 107 19.15 -12.55 2.56
C THR A 107 19.03 -14.05 2.35
N VAL A 108 19.97 -14.64 1.61
CA VAL A 108 20.05 -16.08 1.32
C VAL A 108 19.87 -16.95 2.57
N GLU A 109 20.26 -16.43 3.73
CA GLU A 109 20.15 -17.05 5.06
C GLU A 109 18.70 -17.28 5.56
N ASN A 110 17.73 -16.46 5.14
CA ASN A 110 16.31 -16.68 5.44
C ASN A 110 15.64 -17.65 4.46
N LEU A 111 16.21 -17.79 3.25
CA LEU A 111 15.65 -18.64 2.20
C LEU A 111 16.12 -20.10 2.33
N PHE A 112 17.33 -20.30 2.86
CA PHE A 112 17.88 -21.60 3.22
C PHE A 112 18.32 -21.57 4.69
N PRO A 113 17.38 -21.71 5.64
CA PRO A 113 17.76 -21.83 7.05
C PRO A 113 18.69 -23.05 7.17
N PRO A 114 19.90 -22.91 7.77
CA PRO A 114 20.76 -24.05 8.00
C PRO A 114 19.97 -25.08 8.81
N ARG A 115 19.93 -26.32 8.32
CA ARG A 115 19.35 -27.46 9.05
C ARG A 115 20.04 -27.46 10.40
N LYS A 116 19.32 -27.13 11.48
CA LYS A 116 19.82 -27.32 12.85
C LYS A 116 20.35 -28.75 12.91
N SER A 117 21.66 -28.89 12.99
CA SER A 117 22.25 -30.16 13.38
C SER A 117 21.66 -30.48 14.74
N GLU A 118 21.03 -31.64 14.83
CA GLU A 118 20.78 -32.32 16.09
C GLU A 118 22.14 -32.45 16.79
N GLU A 119 22.48 -31.49 17.63
CA GLU A 119 23.34 -31.68 18.80
C GLU A 119 22.32 -31.92 19.92
N GLU A 120 21.73 -33.10 20.06
CA GLU A 120 22.31 -34.34 20.59
C GLU A 120 23.06 -34.11 21.91
N ASN A 121 22.30 -34.33 22.99
CA ASN A 121 22.67 -34.77 24.36
C ASN A 121 23.95 -34.25 25.01
#